data_AF-A0A2H3FS12-F1
#
_entry.id   AF-A0A2H3FS12-F1
#
_cell.length_a   1.000
_cell.length_b   1.000
_cell.length_c   1.000
_cell.angle_alpha   90.00
_cell.angle_beta   90.00
_cell.angle_gamma   90.00
#
_symmetry.space_group_name_H-M   'P 1'
#
loop_
_entity.id
_entity.type
_entity.pdbx_description
1 polymer ?
#
loop_
_entity_poly.entity_id
_entity_poly.type
_entity_poly.pdbx_seq_one_letter_code
_entity_poly.pdbx_strand_id
1 'polypeptide(L)'
;MDQHATTIRHMLGGLTIPQFALLSPSRRRTIFRQNLVQRQPVLIDEADDDGSLNPKIADGVLLRQQYFMGEDETGKQLVKEASDVYYGENHFNVRLHWLREFMTDTLGDYKTKVPVAPLIKDSITVLVDSYDALDDFYLHEEGCDGDSGIDDPKSVHYRHGTGEAARWTQKRLQDIFLFTNAQHITLVLYGRGVLDGSDLATHQMIKDISYVVKLLIEKFGDRFTIKKMISRGDDYEGNYPSRSIRSYWDSPTEIAREEVRQGEATFEQVMQIEVEEWTRVFPRTIGPWMGREILI
;
A
#
# COMPACT_ATOMS: atom_id res chain seq x y z
N MET A 1 30.70 -14.66 10.61
CA MET A 1 30.58 -13.58 11.63
C MET A 1 31.40 -12.34 11.27
N ASP A 2 32.60 -12.46 10.69
CA ASP A 2 33.50 -11.30 10.48
C ASP A 2 33.08 -10.34 9.36
N GLN A 3 32.36 -10.84 8.35
CA GLN A 3 31.96 -10.04 7.18
C GLN A 3 30.89 -9.00 7.52
N HIS A 4 29.81 -9.39 8.23
CA HIS A 4 28.75 -8.45 8.63
C HIS A 4 29.26 -7.35 9.56
N ALA A 5 30.12 -7.67 10.53
CA ALA A 5 30.72 -6.68 11.42
C ALA A 5 31.56 -5.65 10.64
N THR A 6 32.29 -6.10 9.62
CA THR A 6 33.05 -5.24 8.70
C THR A 6 32.12 -4.36 7.87
N THR A 7 31.05 -4.91 7.30
CA THR A 7 30.05 -4.17 6.52
C THR A 7 29.36 -3.10 7.37
N ILE A 8 28.92 -3.44 8.59
CA ILE A 8 28.29 -2.49 9.52
C ILE A 8 29.27 -1.36 9.84
N ARG A 9 30.51 -1.69 10.20
CA ARG A 9 31.53 -0.68 10.50
C ARG A 9 31.77 0.25 9.32
N HIS A 10 31.78 -0.28 8.10
CA HIS A 10 31.90 0.52 6.88
C HIS A 10 30.71 1.48 6.71
N MET A 11 29.47 0.98 6.84
CA MET A 11 28.25 1.80 6.76
C MET A 11 28.19 2.88 7.84
N LEU A 12 28.72 2.61 9.03
CA LEU A 12 28.81 3.57 10.14
C LEU A 12 30.01 4.53 10.02
N GLY A 13 30.70 4.57 8.88
CA GLY A 13 31.81 5.49 8.63
C GLY A 13 33.11 5.11 9.34
N GLY A 14 33.34 3.82 9.57
CA GLY A 14 34.52 3.27 10.27
C GLY A 14 34.34 3.15 11.79
N LEU A 15 33.24 3.64 12.33
CA LEU A 15 32.97 3.69 13.78
C LEU A 15 32.43 2.35 14.29
N THR A 16 32.76 2.02 15.54
CA THR A 16 32.03 0.97 16.28
C THR A 16 30.65 1.48 16.68
N ILE A 17 29.73 0.57 17.00
CA ILE A 17 28.38 0.92 17.46
C ILE A 17 28.42 1.89 18.68
N PRO A 18 29.23 1.66 19.74
CA PRO A 18 29.33 2.63 20.84
C PRO A 18 29.87 4.00 20.42
N GLN A 19 30.84 4.04 19.50
CA GLN A 19 31.38 5.32 19.00
C GLN A 19 30.33 6.06 18.16
N PHE A 20 29.57 5.34 17.35
CA PHE A 20 28.48 5.89 16.55
C PHE A 20 27.36 6.45 17.43
N ALA A 21 27.03 5.79 18.55
CA ALA A 21 26.04 6.26 19.51
C ALA A 21 26.39 7.63 20.14
N LEU A 22 27.68 7.94 20.28
CA LEU A 22 28.16 9.22 20.82
C LEU A 22 28.02 10.41 19.85
N LEU A 23 27.74 10.15 18.56
CA LEU A 23 27.50 11.22 17.60
C LEU A 23 26.19 11.97 17.93
N SER A 24 26.06 13.21 17.45
CA SER A 24 24.79 13.92 17.55
C SER A 24 23.67 13.20 16.76
N PRO A 25 22.39 13.32 17.16
CA PRO A 25 21.28 12.73 16.41
C PRO A 25 21.25 13.13 14.93
N SER A 26 21.60 14.39 14.62
CA SER A 26 21.69 14.90 13.24
C SER A 26 22.77 14.21 12.41
N ARG A 27 23.92 13.89 13.02
CA ARG A 27 25.02 13.17 12.35
C ARG A 27 24.67 11.70 12.14
N ARG A 28 24.09 11.03 13.14
CA ARG A 28 23.59 9.65 12.99
C ARG A 28 22.55 9.55 11.89
N ARG A 29 21.55 10.43 11.88
CA ARG A 29 20.53 10.50 10.83
C ARG A 29 21.12 10.68 9.43
N THR A 30 22.17 11.49 9.30
CA THR A 30 22.85 11.69 8.01
C THR A 30 23.50 10.40 7.51
N ILE A 31 24.18 9.67 8.39
CA ILE A 31 24.82 8.39 8.06
C ILE A 31 23.77 7.32 7.76
N PHE A 32 22.69 7.25 8.56
CA PHE A 32 21.57 6.36 8.26
C PHE A 32 20.96 6.64 6.89
N ARG A 33 20.70 7.91 6.56
CA ARG A 33 20.14 8.30 5.26
C ARG A 33 21.01 7.83 4.08
N GLN A 34 22.34 7.90 4.22
CA GLN A 34 23.27 7.46 3.17
C GLN A 34 23.16 5.96 2.85
N ASN A 35 22.75 5.14 3.82
CA ASN A 35 22.72 3.68 3.69
C ASN A 35 21.29 3.11 3.60
N LEU A 36 20.28 3.87 4.00
CA LEU A 36 18.89 3.40 4.13
C LEU A 36 17.91 4.10 3.21
N VAL A 37 18.28 5.23 2.60
CA VAL A 37 17.34 6.04 1.81
C VAL A 37 17.82 6.12 0.37
N GLN A 38 16.89 5.88 -0.54
CA GLN A 38 17.12 5.96 -1.98
C GLN A 38 16.14 6.93 -2.64
N ARG A 39 16.49 7.37 -3.85
CA ARG A 39 15.66 8.30 -4.63
C ARG A 39 14.50 7.60 -5.34
N GLN A 40 14.69 6.34 -5.73
CA GLN A 40 13.67 5.56 -6.40
C GLN A 40 12.75 4.91 -5.38
N PRO A 41 11.47 4.65 -5.71
CA PRO A 41 10.59 3.87 -4.86
C PRO A 41 11.26 2.55 -4.43
N VAL A 42 11.14 2.20 -3.15
CA VAL A 42 11.42 0.84 -2.69
C VAL A 42 10.25 -0.02 -3.14
N LEU A 43 10.50 -1.02 -3.98
CA LEU A 43 9.50 -1.96 -4.44
C LEU A 43 9.35 -3.07 -3.40
N ILE A 44 8.11 -3.42 -3.09
CA ILE A 44 7.73 -4.55 -2.23
C ILE A 44 6.78 -5.40 -3.08
N ASP A 45 7.32 -6.44 -3.69
CA ASP A 45 6.66 -7.34 -4.63
C ASP A 45 7.16 -8.79 -4.50
N GLU A 46 6.63 -9.70 -5.33
CA GLU A 46 6.93 -11.15 -5.32
C GLU A 46 8.41 -11.49 -5.56
N ALA A 47 9.20 -10.59 -6.18
CA ALA A 47 10.61 -10.85 -6.40
C ALA A 47 11.42 -10.83 -5.07
N ASP A 48 10.83 -10.38 -3.96
CA ASP A 48 11.45 -10.53 -2.64
C ASP A 48 11.63 -12.01 -2.22
N ASP A 49 10.98 -12.99 -2.88
CA ASP A 49 11.23 -14.42 -2.68
C ASP A 49 12.55 -14.92 -3.29
N ASP A 50 13.15 -14.19 -4.25
CA ASP A 50 14.40 -14.58 -4.91
C ASP A 50 15.66 -13.91 -4.31
N GLY A 51 15.49 -13.15 -3.23
CA GLY A 51 16.58 -12.44 -2.57
C GLY A 51 16.99 -11.14 -3.25
N SER A 52 16.23 -10.64 -4.22
CA SER A 52 16.43 -9.32 -4.83
C SER A 52 15.94 -8.16 -3.94
N LEU A 53 16.38 -8.15 -2.68
CA LEU A 53 16.40 -6.91 -1.90
C LEU A 53 17.02 -5.82 -2.78
N ASN A 54 16.38 -4.66 -2.85
CA ASN A 54 16.87 -3.55 -3.64
C ASN A 54 18.38 -3.35 -3.41
N PRO A 55 19.25 -3.65 -4.40
CA PRO A 55 20.69 -3.81 -4.14
C PRO A 55 21.34 -2.52 -3.66
N LYS A 56 20.67 -1.36 -3.84
CA LYS A 56 21.14 -0.06 -3.39
C LYS A 56 21.13 0.08 -1.87
N ILE A 57 20.28 -0.67 -1.16
CA ILE A 57 20.11 -0.58 0.30
C ILE A 57 20.02 -1.95 0.98
N ALA A 58 20.28 -3.04 0.25
CA ALA A 58 20.22 -4.42 0.76
C ALA A 58 21.09 -4.60 2.01
N ASP A 59 22.34 -4.13 1.99
CA ASP A 59 23.23 -4.17 3.17
C ASP A 59 22.71 -3.30 4.33
N GLY A 60 21.98 -2.23 4.01
CA GLY A 60 21.40 -1.31 5.00
C GLY A 60 20.40 -2.00 5.93
N VAL A 61 19.78 -3.11 5.51
CA VAL A 61 18.90 -3.92 6.36
C VAL A 61 19.57 -4.30 7.68
N LEU A 62 20.88 -4.55 7.69
CA LEU A 62 21.64 -4.90 8.90
C LEU A 62 21.54 -3.81 9.98
N LEU A 63 21.44 -2.53 9.59
CA LEU A 63 21.33 -1.39 10.52
C LEU A 63 19.97 -1.33 11.24
N ARG A 64 18.97 -2.06 10.74
CA ARG A 64 17.62 -2.14 11.32
C ARG A 64 17.42 -3.40 12.17
N GLN A 65 18.46 -4.21 12.38
CA GLN A 65 18.34 -5.47 13.12
C GLN A 65 19.13 -5.41 14.44
N GLN A 66 18.46 -5.71 15.54
CA GLN A 66 19.08 -5.72 16.88
C GLN A 66 20.20 -6.75 16.98
N TYR A 67 20.07 -7.89 16.29
CA TYR A 67 21.10 -8.92 16.22
C TYR A 67 22.47 -8.36 15.78
N PHE A 68 22.47 -7.35 14.91
CA PHE A 68 23.67 -6.72 14.37
C PHE A 68 24.07 -5.44 15.10
N MET A 69 23.09 -4.68 15.59
CA MET A 69 23.30 -3.38 16.23
C MET A 69 23.42 -3.45 17.76
N GLY A 70 23.21 -4.62 18.35
CA GLY A 70 23.20 -4.85 19.80
C GLY A 70 21.79 -4.91 20.38
N GLU A 71 21.60 -5.83 21.33
CA GLU A 71 20.34 -6.02 22.06
C GLU A 71 20.22 -5.14 23.32
N ASP A 72 21.27 -4.38 23.64
CA ASP A 72 21.24 -3.41 24.73
C ASP A 72 20.39 -2.18 24.37
N GLU A 73 20.12 -1.32 25.36
CA GLU A 73 19.28 -0.14 25.14
C GLU A 73 19.87 0.82 24.09
N THR A 74 21.21 0.84 23.95
CA THR A 74 21.87 1.64 22.92
C THR A 74 21.58 1.09 21.53
N GLY A 75 21.78 -0.21 21.30
CA GLY A 75 21.52 -0.85 20.03
C GLY A 75 20.04 -0.77 19.63
N LYS A 76 19.13 -1.03 20.57
CA LYS A 76 17.68 -0.85 20.37
C LYS A 76 17.32 0.58 19.95
N GLN A 77 17.90 1.59 20.61
CA GLN A 77 17.67 2.99 20.24
C GLN A 77 18.17 3.28 18.82
N LEU A 78 19.35 2.78 18.45
CA LEU A 78 19.91 2.98 17.12
C LEU A 78 19.08 2.28 16.03
N VAL A 79 18.60 1.07 16.28
CA VAL A 79 17.70 0.34 15.38
C VAL A 79 16.37 1.08 15.18
N LYS A 80 15.83 1.67 16.25
CA LYS A 80 14.65 2.52 16.16
C LYS A 80 14.91 3.74 15.29
N GLU A 81 16.02 4.45 15.50
CA GLU A 81 16.43 5.60 14.68
C GLU A 81 16.62 5.21 13.21
N ALA A 82 17.23 4.06 12.94
CA ALA A 82 17.42 3.53 11.59
C ALA A 82 16.07 3.24 10.91
N SER A 83 15.14 2.61 11.63
CA SER A 83 13.78 2.30 11.14
C SER A 83 12.97 3.57 10.87
N ASP A 84 13.07 4.58 11.76
CA ASP A 84 12.46 5.89 11.59
C ASP A 84 12.97 6.63 10.35
N VAL A 85 14.24 6.42 9.97
CA VAL A 85 14.83 7.00 8.75
C VAL A 85 14.38 6.21 7.52
N TYR A 86 14.50 4.88 7.54
CA TYR A 86 14.14 4.02 6.41
C TYR A 86 12.67 4.18 6.01
N TYR A 87 11.74 3.99 6.95
CA TYR A 87 10.31 4.08 6.66
C TYR A 87 9.84 5.53 6.51
N GLY A 88 10.45 6.45 7.26
CA GLY A 88 10.01 7.85 7.27
C GLY A 88 10.46 8.66 6.05
N GLU A 89 11.56 8.28 5.39
CA GLU A 89 12.14 9.07 4.31
C GLU A 89 12.15 8.39 2.93
N ASN A 90 11.86 7.09 2.85
CA ASN A 90 11.67 6.44 1.55
C ASN A 90 10.21 6.55 1.08
N HIS A 91 10.05 6.46 -0.24
CA HIS A 91 8.79 6.13 -0.89
C HIS A 91 8.70 4.62 -1.11
N PHE A 92 7.54 4.03 -0.83
CA PHE A 92 7.31 2.59 -0.99
C PHE A 92 6.24 2.34 -2.05
N ASN A 93 6.52 1.41 -2.97
CA ASN A 93 5.55 0.82 -3.89
C ASN A 93 5.25 -0.59 -3.41
N VAL A 94 4.05 -0.82 -2.90
CA VAL A 94 3.65 -2.09 -2.27
C VAL A 94 2.51 -2.71 -3.05
N ARG A 95 2.67 -3.96 -3.50
CA ARG A 95 1.56 -4.74 -4.04
C ARG A 95 0.52 -4.99 -2.96
N LEU A 96 -0.77 -4.91 -3.28
CA LEU A 96 -1.85 -5.02 -2.29
C LEU A 96 -1.79 -6.33 -1.49
N HIS A 97 -1.42 -7.44 -2.13
CA HIS A 97 -1.29 -8.73 -1.47
C HIS A 97 -0.15 -8.76 -0.43
N TRP A 98 0.92 -7.98 -0.60
CA TRP A 98 2.02 -7.84 0.38
C TRP A 98 1.79 -6.77 1.46
N LEU A 99 0.70 -6.00 1.36
CA LEU A 99 0.50 -4.83 2.24
C LEU A 99 0.47 -5.21 3.72
N ARG A 100 -0.10 -6.36 4.07
CA ARG A 100 -0.22 -6.81 5.47
C ARG A 100 1.13 -7.20 6.06
N GLU A 101 1.92 -7.91 5.28
CA GLU A 101 3.26 -8.37 5.59
C GLU A 101 4.19 -7.17 5.73
N PHE A 102 4.13 -6.24 4.77
CA PHE A 102 4.85 -4.96 4.82
C PHE A 102 4.55 -4.16 6.09
N MET A 103 3.30 -4.15 6.54
CA MET A 103 2.91 -3.43 7.77
C MET A 103 3.51 -4.01 9.05
N THR A 104 4.01 -5.25 9.01
CA THR A 104 4.57 -5.96 10.16
C THR A 104 6.02 -6.34 9.89
N ASP A 105 6.93 -5.40 10.07
CA ASP A 105 8.36 -5.69 9.97
C ASP A 105 8.81 -6.49 11.19
N THR A 106 9.39 -7.66 10.95
CA THR A 106 10.15 -8.39 11.97
C THR A 106 11.61 -8.05 11.77
N LEU A 107 12.26 -7.44 12.77
CA LEU A 107 13.63 -6.90 12.73
C LEU A 107 14.72 -8.00 12.63
N GLY A 108 14.53 -9.02 11.81
CA GLY A 108 15.37 -10.21 11.63
C GLY A 108 15.26 -11.25 12.74
N ASP A 109 14.69 -10.90 13.90
CA ASP A 109 14.55 -11.81 15.04
C ASP A 109 13.27 -12.68 15.00
N TYR A 110 12.39 -12.42 14.02
CA TYR A 110 11.06 -13.03 13.87
C TYR A 110 10.15 -12.95 15.11
N LYS A 111 10.50 -12.09 16.08
CA LYS A 111 9.84 -11.97 17.39
C LYS A 111 9.33 -10.56 17.63
N THR A 112 10.16 -9.56 17.35
CA THR A 112 9.81 -8.16 17.56
C THR A 112 9.08 -7.65 16.33
N LYS A 113 7.76 -7.53 16.45
CA LYS A 113 6.92 -6.91 15.42
C LYS A 113 6.96 -5.40 15.56
N VAL A 114 7.41 -4.72 14.51
CA VAL A 114 7.38 -3.26 14.43
C VAL A 114 6.22 -2.84 13.54
N PRO A 115 5.27 -2.03 14.03
CA PRO A 115 4.21 -1.49 13.19
C PRO A 115 4.81 -0.47 12.23
N VAL A 116 4.78 -0.79 10.94
CA VAL A 116 5.40 0.06 9.90
C VAL A 116 4.51 1.24 9.52
N ALA A 117 3.19 1.07 9.52
CA ALA A 117 2.26 2.10 9.05
C ALA A 117 2.43 3.47 9.73
N PRO A 118 2.64 3.57 11.07
CA PRO A 118 2.93 4.84 11.73
C PRO A 118 4.30 5.45 11.38
N LEU A 119 5.25 4.67 10.86
CA LEU A 119 6.59 5.13 10.52
C LEU A 119 6.66 5.77 9.13
N ILE A 120 5.71 5.46 8.24
CA ILE A 120 5.60 6.07 6.92
C ILE A 120 5.18 7.54 7.08
N LYS A 121 6.09 8.45 6.71
CA LYS A 121 5.88 9.91 6.84
C LYS A 121 5.80 10.61 5.49
N ASP A 122 6.64 10.23 4.54
CA ASP A 122 6.63 10.83 3.22
C ASP A 122 5.48 10.28 2.36
N SER A 123 5.66 9.10 1.75
CA SER A 123 4.70 8.63 0.77
C SER A 123 4.67 7.11 0.58
N ILE A 124 3.49 6.59 0.25
CA ILE A 124 3.27 5.17 -0.11
C ILE A 124 2.35 5.06 -1.33
N THR A 125 2.69 4.15 -2.23
CA THR A 125 1.88 3.73 -3.37
C THR A 125 1.47 2.28 -3.18
N VAL A 126 0.17 2.01 -3.16
CA VAL A 126 -0.39 0.66 -3.13
C VAL A 126 -0.85 0.28 -4.53
N LEU A 127 -0.31 -0.80 -5.07
CA LEU A 127 -0.64 -1.32 -6.39
C LEU A 127 -1.65 -2.46 -6.26
N VAL A 128 -2.80 -2.31 -6.92
CA VAL A 128 -3.83 -3.34 -6.98
C VAL A 128 -3.86 -3.91 -8.38
N ASP A 129 -3.54 -5.18 -8.50
CA ASP A 129 -3.63 -5.91 -9.75
C ASP A 129 -5.07 -6.14 -10.19
N SER A 130 -5.28 -6.22 -11.50
CA SER A 130 -6.57 -6.59 -12.07
C SER A 130 -6.99 -7.98 -11.61
N TYR A 131 -8.31 -8.22 -11.46
CA TYR A 131 -8.82 -9.52 -11.01
C TYR A 131 -8.35 -10.70 -11.86
N ASP A 132 -8.14 -10.51 -13.17
CA ASP A 132 -7.58 -11.54 -14.07
C ASP A 132 -6.19 -12.03 -13.64
N ALA A 133 -5.41 -11.20 -12.94
CA ALA A 133 -4.10 -11.57 -12.39
C ALA A 133 -4.19 -12.10 -10.96
N LEU A 134 -5.31 -11.88 -10.26
CA LEU A 134 -5.54 -12.34 -8.89
C LEU A 134 -6.10 -13.77 -8.84
N ASP A 135 -6.87 -14.18 -9.85
CA ASP A 135 -7.54 -15.48 -9.96
C ASP A 135 -6.54 -16.66 -10.13
N ASP A 136 -5.40 -16.43 -10.80
CA ASP A 136 -4.40 -17.47 -11.08
C ASP A 136 -3.49 -17.82 -9.87
N PHE A 137 -3.38 -16.97 -8.84
CA PHE A 137 -2.36 -17.11 -7.79
C PHE A 137 -2.84 -16.95 -6.32
N TYR A 138 -3.79 -16.05 -6.02
CA TYR A 138 -3.98 -15.59 -4.63
C TYR A 138 -5.23 -16.11 -3.90
N LEU A 139 -6.20 -16.66 -4.63
CA LEU A 139 -7.43 -17.19 -4.04
C LEU A 139 -7.27 -18.61 -3.47
N HIS A 140 -6.04 -19.14 -3.41
CA HIS A 140 -5.76 -20.50 -2.95
C HIS A 140 -4.87 -20.58 -1.70
N GLU A 141 -4.19 -19.50 -1.28
CA GLU A 141 -3.19 -19.56 -0.20
C GLU A 141 -3.67 -19.10 1.18
N GLU A 142 -4.55 -18.11 1.29
CA GLU A 142 -5.24 -17.89 2.56
C GLU A 142 -6.29 -18.99 2.65
N GLY A 143 -6.12 -19.94 3.58
CA GLY A 143 -7.14 -20.91 3.94
C GLY A 143 -8.44 -20.21 4.30
N CYS A 144 -9.24 -19.92 3.27
CA CYS A 144 -10.58 -19.42 3.38
C CYS A 144 -11.32 -20.47 4.18
N ASP A 145 -11.67 -20.14 5.43
CA ASP A 145 -12.67 -20.91 6.15
C ASP A 145 -13.80 -21.15 5.15
N GLY A 146 -14.05 -22.41 4.85
CA GLY A 146 -15.15 -22.83 4.02
C GLY A 146 -16.43 -22.45 4.72
N ASP A 147 -16.81 -21.18 4.64
CA ASP A 147 -18.17 -20.77 4.88
C ASP A 147 -18.91 -21.22 3.64
N SER A 148 -19.33 -22.48 3.73
CA SER A 148 -20.22 -23.18 2.83
C SER A 148 -21.24 -22.18 2.30
N GLY A 149 -21.35 -22.11 0.97
CA GLY A 149 -22.41 -21.40 0.29
C GLY A 149 -23.77 -21.85 0.82
N ILE A 150 -24.23 -21.20 1.87
CA ILE A 150 -25.63 -21.17 2.23
C ILE A 150 -26.16 -19.98 1.45
N ASP A 151 -26.85 -20.32 0.36
CA ASP A 151 -27.82 -19.47 -0.32
C ASP A 151 -28.77 -18.88 0.73
N ASP A 152 -28.42 -17.74 1.33
CA ASP A 152 -29.37 -16.94 2.09
C ASP A 152 -30.26 -16.21 1.08
N PRO A 153 -31.55 -16.55 0.96
CA PRO A 153 -32.47 -15.90 0.03
C PRO A 153 -32.77 -14.45 0.41
N LYS A 154 -32.24 -13.96 1.54
CA LYS A 154 -32.26 -12.54 1.94
C LYS A 154 -30.96 -11.80 1.64
N SER A 155 -29.93 -12.49 1.14
CA SER A 155 -28.74 -11.88 0.58
C SER A 155 -29.14 -11.22 -0.74
N VAL A 156 -29.25 -9.90 -0.72
CA VAL A 156 -29.75 -9.07 -1.82
C VAL A 156 -28.84 -9.23 -3.04
N HIS A 157 -29.14 -10.22 -3.89
CA HIS A 157 -28.56 -10.36 -5.21
C HIS A 157 -28.78 -9.05 -5.99
N TYR A 158 -27.69 -8.51 -6.55
CA TYR A 158 -27.48 -7.15 -7.13
C TYR A 158 -26.89 -6.07 -6.21
N ARG A 159 -25.95 -6.42 -5.33
CA ARG A 159 -25.05 -5.44 -4.66
C ARG A 159 -23.59 -5.76 -4.98
N HIS A 160 -22.75 -4.73 -5.07
CA HIS A 160 -21.29 -4.75 -5.22
C HIS A 160 -20.55 -6.01 -4.73
N GLY A 161 -19.50 -6.42 -5.44
CA GLY A 161 -18.47 -7.30 -4.89
C GLY A 161 -18.94 -8.63 -4.32
N THR A 162 -19.74 -9.39 -5.07
CA THR A 162 -20.09 -10.77 -4.66
C THR A 162 -18.99 -11.78 -4.96
N GLY A 163 -18.01 -11.43 -5.79
CA GLY A 163 -16.84 -12.25 -6.06
C GLY A 163 -15.90 -12.31 -4.86
N GLU A 164 -15.24 -13.44 -4.67
CA GLU A 164 -14.25 -13.63 -3.61
C GLU A 164 -13.11 -12.60 -3.71
N ALA A 165 -12.57 -12.39 -4.92
CA ALA A 165 -11.54 -11.39 -5.19
C ALA A 165 -11.98 -9.97 -4.78
N ALA A 166 -13.22 -9.56 -5.10
CA ALA A 166 -13.72 -8.24 -4.72
C ALA A 166 -13.80 -8.05 -3.20
N ARG A 167 -14.30 -9.05 -2.46
CA ARG A 167 -14.35 -9.02 -0.99
C ARG A 167 -12.96 -8.97 -0.38
N TRP A 168 -12.04 -9.79 -0.90
CA TRP A 168 -10.66 -9.82 -0.45
C TRP A 168 -9.97 -8.47 -0.69
N THR A 169 -10.10 -7.90 -1.90
CA THR A 169 -9.53 -6.58 -2.25
C THR A 169 -10.09 -5.48 -1.36
N GLN A 170 -11.41 -5.42 -1.17
CA GLN A 170 -12.03 -4.43 -0.28
C GLN A 170 -11.48 -4.54 1.14
N LYS A 171 -11.37 -5.76 1.69
CA LYS A 171 -10.84 -6.02 3.03
C LYS A 171 -9.38 -5.57 3.14
N ARG A 172 -8.53 -5.91 2.17
CA ARG A 172 -7.10 -5.55 2.17
C ARG A 172 -6.88 -4.05 1.99
N LEU A 173 -7.72 -3.37 1.22
CA LEU A 173 -7.67 -1.90 1.09
C LEU A 173 -7.96 -1.16 2.40
N GLN A 174 -8.64 -1.79 3.37
CA GLN A 174 -8.86 -1.17 4.69
C GLN A 174 -7.56 -0.96 5.46
N ASP A 175 -6.50 -1.73 5.18
CA ASP A 175 -5.20 -1.55 5.81
C ASP A 175 -4.60 -0.17 5.50
N ILE A 176 -5.02 0.47 4.40
CA ILE A 176 -4.57 1.82 4.02
C ILE A 176 -4.95 2.88 5.08
N PHE A 177 -6.00 2.65 5.87
CA PHE A 177 -6.41 3.57 6.95
C PHE A 177 -5.35 3.74 8.05
N LEU A 178 -4.38 2.82 8.14
CA LEU A 178 -3.33 2.84 9.15
C LEU A 178 -2.18 3.81 8.84
N PHE A 179 -2.03 4.28 7.59
CA PHE A 179 -0.98 5.22 7.18
C PHE A 179 -1.32 6.67 7.52
N THR A 180 -1.69 6.93 8.78
CA THR A 180 -2.17 8.24 9.23
C THR A 180 -1.12 9.35 9.13
N ASN A 181 0.17 8.99 9.22
CA ASN A 181 1.30 9.91 9.18
C ASN A 181 1.84 10.20 7.77
N ALA A 182 1.41 9.45 6.75
CA ALA A 182 1.90 9.63 5.39
C ALA A 182 1.40 10.96 4.79
N GLN A 183 2.27 11.73 4.15
CA GLN A 183 1.89 12.95 3.45
C GLN A 183 1.17 12.66 2.14
N HIS A 184 1.55 11.58 1.46
CA HIS A 184 0.93 11.15 0.20
C HIS A 184 0.64 9.65 0.18
N ILE A 185 -0.60 9.29 -0.13
CA ILE A 185 -1.07 7.92 -0.29
C ILE A 185 -1.64 7.80 -1.70
N THR A 186 -1.06 6.91 -2.50
CA THR A 186 -1.51 6.67 -3.88
C THR A 186 -2.02 5.26 -4.03
N LEU A 187 -3.26 5.11 -4.48
CA LEU A 187 -3.81 3.84 -4.94
C LEU A 187 -3.65 3.73 -6.45
N VAL A 188 -3.05 2.64 -6.94
CA VAL A 188 -2.86 2.39 -8.37
C VAL A 188 -3.64 1.17 -8.77
N LEU A 189 -4.59 1.34 -9.69
CA LEU A 189 -5.18 0.21 -10.40
C LEU A 189 -4.20 -0.18 -11.51
N TYR A 190 -3.54 -1.32 -11.35
CA TYR A 190 -2.51 -1.81 -12.25
C TYR A 190 -3.09 -2.92 -13.13
N GLY A 191 -2.89 -2.82 -14.44
CA GLY A 191 -3.39 -3.85 -15.37
C GLY A 191 -3.38 -3.38 -16.81
N ARG A 192 -3.98 -4.16 -17.71
CA ARG A 192 -4.14 -3.79 -19.12
C ARG A 192 -5.34 -2.84 -19.29
N GLY A 193 -5.79 -2.64 -20.53
CA GLY A 193 -6.99 -1.86 -20.82
C GLY A 193 -6.72 -0.38 -21.10
N VAL A 194 -7.72 0.45 -20.80
CA VAL A 194 -7.74 1.89 -21.15
C VAL A 194 -7.44 2.73 -19.91
N LEU A 195 -6.75 3.87 -20.08
CA LEU A 195 -6.36 4.73 -18.95
C LEU A 195 -7.53 5.39 -18.22
N ASP A 196 -8.69 5.54 -18.87
CA ASP A 196 -9.91 5.99 -18.21
C ASP A 196 -10.63 4.85 -17.48
N GLY A 197 -10.23 3.59 -17.65
CA GLY A 197 -10.88 2.46 -17.02
C GLY A 197 -12.25 2.11 -17.60
N SER A 198 -12.52 2.51 -18.84
CA SER A 198 -13.72 2.13 -19.59
C SER A 198 -13.74 0.65 -20.03
N ASP A 199 -12.63 -0.07 -19.89
CA ASP A 199 -12.63 -1.53 -20.06
C ASP A 199 -13.40 -2.22 -18.92
N LEU A 200 -14.10 -3.29 -19.28
CA LEU A 200 -15.04 -3.98 -18.39
C LEU A 200 -14.40 -4.41 -17.06
N ALA A 201 -13.16 -4.92 -17.10
CA ALA A 201 -12.45 -5.39 -15.92
C ALA A 201 -12.14 -4.23 -14.95
N THR A 202 -11.57 -3.13 -15.46
CA THR A 202 -11.28 -1.95 -14.65
C THR A 202 -12.56 -1.30 -14.14
N HIS A 203 -13.60 -1.20 -14.96
CA HIS A 203 -14.90 -0.64 -14.57
C HIS A 203 -15.53 -1.45 -13.42
N GLN A 204 -15.53 -2.78 -13.53
CA GLN A 204 -16.01 -3.68 -12.48
C GLN A 204 -15.17 -3.55 -11.18
N MET A 205 -13.85 -3.44 -11.30
CA MET A 205 -12.98 -3.20 -10.16
C MET A 205 -13.27 -1.87 -9.46
N ILE A 206 -13.41 -0.77 -10.22
CA ILE A 206 -13.78 0.55 -9.69
C ILE A 206 -15.11 0.45 -8.92
N LYS A 207 -16.09 -0.22 -9.53
CA LYS A 207 -17.39 -0.50 -8.89
C LYS A 207 -17.21 -1.23 -7.57
N ASP A 208 -16.41 -2.28 -7.52
CA ASP A 208 -16.23 -3.09 -6.32
C ASP A 208 -15.49 -2.36 -5.19
N ILE A 209 -14.50 -1.51 -5.50
CA ILE A 209 -13.75 -0.76 -4.47
C ILE A 209 -14.35 0.61 -4.15
N SER A 210 -15.38 1.03 -4.89
CA SER A 210 -15.98 2.37 -4.85
C SER A 210 -16.25 2.88 -3.45
N TYR A 211 -16.83 2.04 -2.60
CA TYR A 211 -17.13 2.39 -1.21
C TYR A 211 -15.87 2.63 -0.38
N VAL A 212 -14.89 1.73 -0.43
CA VAL A 212 -13.66 1.87 0.37
C VAL A 212 -12.86 3.08 -0.08
N VAL A 213 -12.76 3.30 -1.40
CA VAL A 213 -12.08 4.48 -1.95
C VAL A 213 -12.76 5.77 -1.51
N LYS A 214 -14.10 5.82 -1.47
CA LYS A 214 -14.83 6.98 -0.94
C LYS A 214 -14.46 7.28 0.51
N LEU A 215 -14.41 6.27 1.37
CA LEU A 215 -13.99 6.42 2.77
C LEU A 215 -12.53 6.86 2.90
N LEU A 216 -11.63 6.36 2.05
CA LEU A 216 -10.23 6.78 2.01
C LEU A 216 -10.09 8.26 1.62
N ILE A 217 -10.85 8.68 0.61
CA ILE A 217 -10.94 10.09 0.19
C ILE A 217 -11.46 10.95 1.35
N GLU A 218 -12.53 10.55 2.03
CA GLU A 218 -13.08 11.27 3.19
C GLU A 218 -12.08 11.36 4.35
N LYS A 219 -11.30 10.30 4.60
CA LYS A 219 -10.31 10.24 5.68
C LYS A 219 -9.07 11.09 5.40
N PHE A 220 -8.53 11.03 4.19
CA PHE A 220 -7.21 11.54 3.85
C PHE A 220 -7.25 12.83 3.02
N GLY A 221 -8.39 13.15 2.40
CA GLY A 221 -8.56 14.34 1.56
C GLY A 221 -7.53 14.38 0.44
N ASP A 222 -6.88 15.54 0.29
CA ASP A 222 -5.88 15.79 -0.76
C ASP A 222 -4.62 14.92 -0.64
N ARG A 223 -4.40 14.27 0.52
CA ARG A 223 -3.29 13.32 0.69
C ARG A 223 -3.53 12.01 -0.05
N PHE A 224 -4.77 11.69 -0.42
CA PHE A 224 -5.11 10.45 -1.10
C PHE A 224 -5.41 10.68 -2.58
N THR A 225 -4.73 9.92 -3.44
CA THR A 225 -4.94 9.93 -4.89
C THR A 225 -5.20 8.51 -5.38
N ILE A 226 -6.04 8.36 -6.40
CA ILE A 226 -6.24 7.11 -7.13
C ILE A 226 -5.95 7.32 -8.62
N LYS A 227 -5.18 6.41 -9.22
CA LYS A 227 -4.83 6.44 -10.65
C LYS A 227 -4.93 5.07 -11.29
N LYS A 228 -5.24 5.04 -12.58
CA LYS A 228 -5.07 3.86 -13.44
C LYS A 228 -3.70 3.90 -14.07
N MET A 229 -3.00 2.77 -14.09
CA MET A 229 -1.74 2.57 -14.79
C MET A 229 -1.86 1.39 -15.75
N ILE A 230 -1.28 1.52 -16.94
CA ILE A 230 -1.25 0.42 -17.92
C ILE A 230 0.07 -0.34 -17.82
N SER A 231 -0.01 -1.65 -17.57
CA SER A 231 1.13 -2.56 -17.74
C SER A 231 1.34 -2.88 -19.23
N ARG A 232 2.59 -2.86 -19.70
CA ARG A 232 2.98 -3.30 -21.06
C ARG A 232 3.78 -4.60 -21.09
N GLY A 233 3.88 -5.34 -19.98
CA GLY A 233 4.69 -6.55 -19.86
C GLY A 233 5.54 -6.53 -18.59
N ASP A 234 6.58 -7.37 -18.55
CA ASP A 234 7.40 -7.67 -17.34
C ASP A 234 8.44 -6.59 -16.99
N ASP A 235 8.48 -5.45 -17.69
CA ASP A 235 9.51 -4.43 -17.49
C ASP A 235 9.19 -3.49 -16.30
N TYR A 236 9.54 -3.88 -15.08
CA TYR A 236 9.32 -3.08 -13.86
C TYR A 236 10.00 -1.69 -13.83
N GLU A 237 10.82 -1.32 -14.84
CA GLU A 237 11.61 -0.09 -14.90
C GLU A 237 11.05 1.01 -15.83
N GLY A 238 9.74 1.03 -16.08
CA GLY A 238 9.10 1.99 -16.99
C GLY A 238 8.36 3.15 -16.33
N ASN A 239 8.45 4.36 -16.92
CA ASN A 239 7.46 5.42 -16.71
C ASN A 239 6.16 5.04 -17.45
N TYR A 240 5.37 4.18 -16.80
CA TYR A 240 4.14 3.67 -17.38
C TYR A 240 3.09 4.77 -17.55
N PRO A 241 2.37 4.80 -18.69
CA PRO A 241 1.23 5.68 -18.85
C PRO A 241 0.27 5.49 -17.68
N SER A 242 -0.08 6.60 -17.03
CA SER A 242 -1.03 6.62 -15.94
C SER A 242 -1.93 7.84 -16.03
N ARG A 243 -3.15 7.69 -15.50
CA ARG A 243 -4.17 8.75 -15.46
C ARG A 243 -4.82 8.76 -14.08
N SER A 244 -4.96 9.94 -13.50
CA SER A 244 -5.78 10.11 -12.30
C SER A 244 -7.24 9.83 -12.65
N ILE A 245 -7.88 8.99 -11.84
CA ILE A 245 -9.32 8.68 -11.94
C ILE A 245 -10.06 9.18 -10.68
N ARG A 246 -9.39 10.02 -9.88
CA ARG A 246 -9.93 10.54 -8.62
C ARG A 246 -11.24 11.31 -8.82
N SER A 247 -11.41 11.97 -9.95
CA SER A 247 -12.61 12.76 -10.26
C SER A 247 -13.88 11.92 -10.43
N TYR A 248 -13.78 10.59 -10.55
CA TYR A 248 -14.95 9.70 -10.56
C TYR A 248 -15.68 9.67 -9.22
N TRP A 249 -15.02 10.07 -8.13
CA TRP A 249 -15.64 10.20 -6.80
C TRP A 249 -16.10 11.62 -6.48
N ASP A 250 -15.99 12.55 -7.44
CA ASP A 250 -16.52 13.89 -7.24
C ASP A 250 -18.04 13.89 -7.45
N SER A 251 -18.75 14.71 -6.67
CA SER A 251 -20.20 14.80 -6.79
C SER A 251 -20.60 15.24 -8.20
N PRO A 252 -21.46 14.49 -8.91
CA PRO A 252 -21.88 14.86 -10.25
C PRO A 252 -22.66 16.17 -10.23
N THR A 253 -22.42 17.02 -11.23
CA THR A 253 -23.16 18.28 -11.43
C THR A 253 -24.53 18.02 -12.06
N GLU A 254 -25.47 18.95 -11.91
CA GLU A 254 -26.78 18.84 -12.57
C GLU A 254 -26.67 18.83 -14.10
N ILE A 255 -25.66 19.51 -14.67
CA ILE A 255 -25.36 19.47 -16.10
C ILE A 255 -24.95 18.06 -16.50
N ALA A 256 -24.04 17.43 -15.76
CA ALA A 256 -23.61 16.04 -16.01
C ALA A 256 -24.79 15.05 -15.94
N ARG A 257 -25.73 15.24 -15.00
CA ARG A 257 -26.95 14.40 -14.91
C ARG A 257 -27.84 14.54 -16.13
N GLU A 258 -28.00 15.75 -16.66
CA GLU A 258 -28.81 15.97 -17.84
C GLU A 258 -28.14 15.41 -19.10
N GLU A 259 -26.83 15.60 -19.26
CA GLU A 259 -26.06 15.04 -20.37
C GLU A 259 -26.10 13.51 -20.37
N VAL A 260 -26.07 12.84 -19.21
CA VAL A 260 -26.24 11.37 -19.14
C VAL A 260 -27.63 10.95 -19.59
N ARG A 261 -28.69 11.67 -19.19
CA ARG A 261 -30.07 11.37 -19.64
C ARG A 261 -30.25 11.55 -21.14
N GLN A 262 -29.53 12.50 -21.74
CA GLN A 262 -29.57 12.80 -23.17
C GLN A 262 -28.62 11.91 -23.99
N GLY A 263 -27.71 11.17 -23.34
CA GLY A 263 -26.71 10.34 -24.01
C GLY A 263 -25.52 11.14 -24.58
N GLU A 264 -25.30 12.36 -24.07
CA GLU A 264 -24.26 13.29 -24.54
C GLU A 264 -23.07 13.40 -23.55
N ALA A 265 -23.16 12.72 -22.40
CA ALA A 265 -22.14 12.80 -21.36
C ALA A 265 -20.80 12.17 -21.75
N THR A 266 -19.73 12.74 -21.20
CA THR A 266 -18.41 12.12 -21.20
C THR A 266 -18.37 10.88 -20.29
N PHE A 267 -17.42 9.98 -20.54
CA PHE A 267 -17.22 8.81 -19.68
C PHE A 267 -16.99 9.17 -18.21
N GLU A 268 -16.27 10.27 -17.94
CA GLU A 268 -16.03 10.75 -16.58
C GLU A 268 -17.32 11.14 -15.85
N GLN A 269 -18.25 11.80 -16.54
CA GLN A 269 -19.56 12.18 -15.99
C GLN A 269 -20.45 10.96 -15.74
N VAL A 270 -20.40 9.96 -16.64
CA VAL A 270 -21.07 8.66 -16.44
C VAL A 270 -20.54 8.00 -15.17
N MET A 271 -19.21 7.93 -15.02
CA MET A 271 -18.58 7.34 -13.83
C MET A 271 -18.94 8.07 -12.53
N GLN A 272 -19.02 9.40 -12.54
CA GLN A 272 -19.44 10.18 -11.35
C GLN A 272 -20.86 9.82 -10.89
N ILE A 273 -21.79 9.64 -11.83
CA ILE A 273 -23.17 9.26 -11.53
C ILE A 273 -23.22 7.82 -11.03
N GLU A 274 -22.52 6.90 -11.69
CA GLU A 274 -22.47 5.50 -11.26
C GLU A 274 -21.84 5.34 -9.88
N VAL A 275 -20.70 5.98 -9.61
CA VAL A 275 -20.03 5.95 -8.29
C VAL A 275 -20.93 6.56 -7.20
N GLU A 276 -21.68 7.62 -7.52
CA GLU A 276 -22.68 8.16 -6.59
C GLU A 276 -23.76 7.10 -6.28
N GLU A 277 -24.34 6.46 -7.28
CA GLU A 277 -25.37 5.44 -7.10
C GLU A 277 -24.86 4.23 -6.32
N TRP A 278 -23.69 3.73 -6.70
CA TRP A 278 -22.98 2.65 -6.03
C TRP A 278 -22.77 2.93 -4.55
N THR A 279 -22.33 4.15 -4.22
CA THR A 279 -22.01 4.51 -2.85
C THR A 279 -23.20 5.03 -2.03
N ARG A 280 -24.38 5.21 -2.63
CA ARG A 280 -25.58 5.77 -2.00
C ARG A 280 -26.18 4.88 -0.91
N VAL A 281 -26.07 3.56 -1.07
CA VAL A 281 -26.73 2.56 -0.23
C VAL A 281 -25.94 2.18 1.03
N PHE A 282 -24.72 2.69 1.18
CA PHE A 282 -23.85 2.29 2.27
C PHE A 282 -24.06 3.13 3.53
N PRO A 283 -23.95 2.54 4.74
CA PRO A 283 -23.99 3.29 5.98
C PRO A 283 -22.88 4.36 5.98
N ARG A 284 -23.25 5.60 6.31
CA ARG A 284 -22.29 6.70 6.55
C ARG A 284 -21.49 6.51 7.83
N THR A 285 -21.93 5.60 8.70
CA THR A 285 -21.22 5.22 9.91
C THR A 285 -20.19 4.16 9.60
N ILE A 286 -18.94 4.45 9.93
CA ILE A 286 -17.86 3.47 10.07
C ILE A 286 -18.31 2.48 11.15
N GLY A 287 -19.02 1.43 10.74
CA GLY A 287 -19.60 0.46 11.65
C GLY A 287 -18.55 -0.47 12.25
N PRO A 288 -18.92 -1.29 13.26
CA PRO A 288 -18.03 -2.25 13.93
C PRO A 288 -17.35 -3.27 13.00
N TRP A 289 -17.82 -3.38 11.75
CA TRP A 289 -17.19 -4.17 10.68
C TRP A 289 -15.78 -3.70 10.31
N MET A 290 -15.40 -2.45 10.65
CA MET A 290 -14.03 -1.93 10.53
C MET A 290 -13.22 -2.05 11.82
N GLY A 291 -13.80 -2.63 12.88
CA GLY A 291 -13.13 -2.94 14.13
C GLY A 291 -12.37 -4.26 14.06
N ARG A 292 -11.37 -4.37 13.18
CA ARG A 292 -10.21 -5.18 13.59
C ARG A 292 -9.58 -4.40 14.72
N GLU A 293 -9.47 -5.05 15.88
CA GLU A 293 -8.80 -4.52 17.05
C GLU A 293 -7.51 -3.82 16.61
N ILE A 294 -7.54 -2.49 16.70
CA ILE A 294 -6.36 -1.65 16.53
C ILE A 294 -5.50 -2.00 17.74
N LEU A 295 -4.64 -3.00 17.58
CA LEU A 295 -3.55 -3.26 18.52
C LEU A 295 -2.59 -2.07 18.41
N ILE A 296 -2.86 -1.06 19.24
CA ILE A 296 -1.91 -0.03 19.67
C ILE A 296 -0.86 -0.68 20.56
#